data_AF-T1CW75-F1
#
_entry.id   AF-T1CW75-F1
#
_cell.length_a   1.000
_cell.length_b   1.000
_cell.length_c   1.000
_cell.angle_alpha   90.00
_cell.angle_beta   90.00
_cell.angle_gamma   90.00
#
_symmetry.space_group_name_H-M   'P 1'
#
loop_
_entity.id
_entity.type
_entity.pdbx_description
1 polymer ?
#
loop_
_entity_poly.entity_id
_entity_poly.type
_entity_poly.pdbx_seq_one_letter_code
_entity_poly.pdbx_strand_id
1 'polypeptide(L)' 'MIIAELKPLFRRLNTVLTLTLEQGAGLCLSKTHYEITAEHILYSLLSKPGCDMARILEHRNIAPEQVR' A
#
# COMPACT_ATOMS: atom_id res chain seq x y z
N MET A 1 19.18 -6.56 -8.22
CA MET A 1 19.51 -5.30 -8.95
C MET A 1 18.20 -4.73 -9.46
N ILE A 2 17.74 -3.58 -8.96
CA ILE A 2 16.57 -2.91 -9.52
C ILE A 2 17.01 -2.35 -10.87
N ILE A 3 16.42 -2.86 -11.96
CA ILE A 3 16.77 -2.51 -13.34
C ILE A 3 16.09 -1.19 -13.77
N ALA A 4 15.23 -0.63 -12.92
CA ALA A 4 14.41 0.55 -13.19
C ALA A 4 14.67 1.69 -12.21
N GLU A 5 14.64 2.92 -12.70
CA GLU A 5 14.67 4.11 -11.84
C GLU A 5 13.36 4.23 -11.04
N LEU A 6 13.47 4.47 -9.72
CA LEU A 6 12.32 4.55 -8.82
C LEU A 6 11.39 5.73 -9.13
N LYS A 7 11.95 6.91 -9.45
CA LYS A 7 11.15 8.12 -9.72
C LYS A 7 10.17 7.93 -10.90
N PRO A 8 10.62 7.46 -12.08
CA PRO A 8 9.71 7.13 -13.18
C PRO A 8 8.65 6.08 -12.81
N LEU A 9 9.01 5.08 -12.00
CA LEU A 9 8.07 4.05 -11.57
C LEU A 9 6.96 4.63 -10.69
N PHE A 10 7.31 5.45 -9.70
CA PHE A 10 6.34 6.09 -8.82
C PHE A 10 5.41 7.07 -9.56
N ARG A 11 5.88 7.72 -10.63
CA ARG A 11 5.03 8.58 -11.48
C ARG A 11 3.93 7.82 -12.21
N ARG A 12 4.03 6.49 -12.34
CA ARG A 12 2.98 5.65 -12.95
C ARG A 12 1.89 5.26 -11.96
N LEU A 13 2.10 5.49 -10.66
CA LEU A 13 1.09 5.20 -9.65
C LEU A 13 -0.08 6.18 -9.78
N ASN A 14 -1.29 5.67 -9.54
CA ASN A 14 -2.46 6.52 -9.40
C ASN A 14 -2.41 7.26 -8.05
N THR A 15 -3.29 8.25 -7.87
CA THR A 15 -3.34 9.06 -6.64
C THR A 15 -3.51 8.22 -5.38
N VAL A 16 -4.33 7.16 -5.42
CA VAL A 16 -4.54 6.28 -4.26
C VAL A 16 -3.24 5.58 -3.87
N LEU A 17 -2.55 4.96 -4.83
CA LEU A 17 -1.31 4.23 -4.58
C LEU A 17 -0.17 5.15 -4.15
N THR A 18 -0.07 6.35 -4.72
CA THR A 18 0.92 7.36 -4.30
C THR A 18 0.71 7.74 -2.83
N LEU A 19 -0.53 8.07 -2.43
CA LEU A 19 -0.84 8.40 -1.05
C LEU A 19 -0.60 7.22 -0.09
N THR A 20 -0.96 6.00 -0.48
CA THR A 20 -0.72 4.83 0.39
C THR A 20 0.74 4.42 0.46
N LEU A 21 1.54 4.71 -0.57
CA LEU A 21 2.99 4.49 -0.53
C LEU A 21 3.64 5.45 0.47
N GLU A 22 3.26 6.74 0.45
CA GLU A 22 3.72 7.73 1.43
C GLU A 22 3.32 7.34 2.86
N GLN A 23 2.08 6.89 3.06
CA GLN A 23 1.62 6.38 4.35
C GLN A 23 2.37 5.12 4.79
N GLY A 24 2.61 4.17 3.89
CA GLY A 24 3.37 2.96 4.15
C GLY A 24 4.83 3.24 4.50
N ALA A 25 5.44 4.24 3.85
CA ALA A 25 6.78 4.72 4.20
C ALA A 25 6.82 5.33 5.61
N GLY A 26 5.80 6.12 5.97
CA GLY A 26 5.64 6.64 7.33
C GLY A 26 5.48 5.51 8.36
N LEU A 27 4.72 4.48 8.04
CA LEU A 27 4.55 3.29 8.89
C LEU A 27 5.87 2.56 9.10
N CYS A 28 6.62 2.30 8.02
CA CYS A 28 7.95 1.68 8.05
C CYS A 28 8.88 2.41 9.03
N LEU A 29 8.94 3.75 8.94
CA LEU A 29 9.75 4.56 9.85
C LEU A 29 9.24 4.47 11.29
N SER A 30 7.93 4.59 11.51
CA SER A 30 7.33 4.54 12.85
C SER A 30 7.55 3.21 13.57
N LYS A 31 7.68 2.12 12.81
CA LYS A 31 7.92 0.76 13.30
C LYS A 31 9.40 0.37 13.28
N THR A 32 10.29 1.30 12.92
CA THR A 32 11.74 1.07 12.80
C THR A 32 12.09 -0.11 11.89
N HIS A 33 11.28 -0.35 10.85
CA HIS A 33 11.56 -1.38 9.87
C HIS A 33 12.67 -0.91 8.92
N TYR A 34 13.50 -1.85 8.48
CA TYR A 34 14.68 -1.55 7.66
C TYR A 34 14.33 -1.15 6.22
N GLU A 35 13.23 -1.70 5.69
CA GLU A 35 12.81 -1.48 4.32
C GLU A 35 11.29 -1.33 4.19
N ILE A 36 10.89 -0.56 3.19
CA ILE A 36 9.50 -0.44 2.78
C ILE A 36 9.16 -1.69 1.97
N THR A 37 8.19 -2.45 2.46
CA THR A 37 7.71 -3.68 1.82
C THR A 37 6.30 -3.50 1.25
N ALA A 38 5.83 -4.49 0.49
CA ALA A 38 4.48 -4.49 -0.05
C ALA A 38 3.41 -4.49 1.06
N GLU A 39 3.68 -5.13 2.18
CA GLU A 39 2.80 -5.21 3.35
C GLU A 39 2.49 -3.83 3.92
N HIS A 40 3.46 -2.91 3.95
CA HIS A 40 3.23 -1.53 4.41
C HIS A 40 2.19 -0.80 3.54
N ILE A 41 2.24 -1.04 2.23
CA ILE A 41 1.36 -0.41 1.24
C ILE A 41 -0.02 -1.07 1.30
N LEU A 42 -0.08 -2.41 1.33
CA LEU A 42 -1.32 -3.17 1.43
C LEU A 42 -2.06 -2.87 2.73
N TYR A 43 -1.35 -2.82 3.86
CA TYR A 43 -1.92 -2.44 5.15
C TYR A 43 -2.49 -1.01 5.12
N SER A 44 -1.78 -0.07 4.48
CA SER A 44 -2.26 1.31 4.31
C SER A 44 -3.52 1.38 3.42
N LEU A 45 -3.60 0.55 2.37
CA LEU A 45 -4.78 0.42 1.51
C LEU A 45 -6.03 -0.07 2.24
N LEU A 46 -5.88 -0.90 3.28
CA LEU A 46 -7.02 -1.35 4.12
C LEU A 46 -7.75 -0.18 4.80
N SER A 47 -7.10 0.98 4.92
CA SER A 47 -7.69 2.19 5.50
C SER A 47 -8.31 3.14 4.46
N LYS A 48 -8.31 2.75 3.17
CA LYS A 48 -8.86 3.55 2.06
C LYS A 48 -10.21 2.99 1.61
N PRO A 49 -11.34 3.57 2.03
CA PRO A 49 -12.66 3.11 1.57
C PRO A 49 -12.81 3.37 0.06
N GLY A 50 -13.52 2.47 -0.64
CA GLY A 50 -13.83 2.62 -2.06
C GLY A 50 -12.66 2.43 -3.03
N CYS A 51 -11.47 2.08 -2.54
CA CYS A 51 -10.36 1.69 -3.41
C CYS A 51 -10.52 0.24 -3.91
N ASP A 52 -9.70 -0.14 -4.88
CA ASP A 52 -9.77 -1.49 -5.48
C ASP A 52 -9.49 -2.60 -4.46
N MET A 53 -8.64 -2.36 -3.46
CA MET A 53 -8.40 -3.32 -2.38
C MET A 53 -9.68 -3.60 -1.57
N ALA A 54 -10.42 -2.55 -1.20
CA ALA A 54 -11.70 -2.70 -0.50
C ALA A 54 -12.70 -3.50 -1.34
N ARG A 55 -12.82 -3.18 -2.64
CA ARG A 55 -13.69 -3.90 -3.58
C ARG A 55 -13.30 -5.36 -3.76
N ILE A 56 -12.00 -5.66 -3.81
CA ILE A 56 -11.49 -7.04 -3.93
C ILE A 56 -11.85 -7.84 -2.67
N LEU A 57 -11.66 -7.28 -1.48
CA LEU A 57 -12.00 -7.94 -0.22
C LEU A 57 -13.52 -8.18 -0.12
N GLU A 58 -14.33 -7.17 -0.43
CA GLU A 58 -15.79 -7.29 -0.49
C GLU A 58 -16.24 -8.39 -1.47
N HIS A 59 -15.70 -8.39 -2.69
CA HIS A 59 -16.02 -9.40 -3.70
C HIS A 59 -15.65 -10.82 -3.25
N ARG A 60 -14.63 -10.96 -2.41
CA ARG A 60 -14.17 -12.24 -1.85
C ARG A 60 -14.83 -12.61 -0.52
N ASN A 61 -15.74 -11.77 0.00
CA ASN A 61 -16.34 -11.92 1.33
C ASN A 61 -15.29 -12.01 2.46
N ILE A 62 -14.23 -11.22 2.35
CA ILE A 62 -13.18 -11.12 3.37
C ILE A 62 -13.37 -9.78 4.11
N ALA A 63 -13.54 -9.84 5.42
CA ALA A 63 -13.60 -8.65 6.25
C ALA A 63 -12.18 -8.05 6.40
N PRO A 64 -12.01 -6.71 6.35
CA PRO A 64 -10.70 -6.07 6.49
C PRO A 64 -9.94 -6.46 7.78
N GLU A 65 -10.65 -6.78 8.85
CA GLU A 65 -10.08 -7.23 10.13
C GLU A 65 -9.35 -8.56 10.03
N GLN A 66 -9.70 -9.40 9.04
CA GLN A 66 -9.05 -10.70 8.83
C GLN A 66 -7.66 -10.58 8.19
N VAL A 67 -7.34 -9.42 7.63
CA VAL A 67 -6.08 -9.15 6.90
C VAL A 67 -5.30 -7.98 7.48
N ARG A 68 -5.72 -7.46 8.63
CA ARG A 68 -5.01 -6.44 9.40
C ARG A 68 -3.95 -7.03 10.33
#